data_AF-X1GUZ1-F1
#
_entry.id   AF-X1GUZ1-F1
#
_cell.length_a   1.000
_cell.length_b   1.000
_cell.length_c   1.000
_cell.angle_alpha   90.00
_cell.angle_beta   90.00
_cell.angle_gamma   90.00
#
_symmetry.space_group_name_H-M   'P 1'
#
loop_
_entity.id
_entity.type
_entity.pdbx_description
1 polymer ?
#
loop_
_entity_poly.entity_id
_entity_poly.type
_entity_poly.pdbx_seq_one_letter_code
_entity_poly.pdbx_strand_id
1 'polypeptide(L)'
;PSNSTLGNDTLHTFTINDNDNAGYSGPGGVGDSDNNKLWIRAEDLGLSNNDPVTSWIDTSGNGNDFSQSTGSLQPSFQTSQLNSFPAVCWFEASILPIPARS
;
A
#
# COMPACT_ATOMS: atom_id res chain seq x y z
N PRO A 1 12.67 72.52 5.12
CA PRO A 1 12.58 71.24 4.36
C PRO A 1 11.37 70.41 4.81
N SER A 2 10.45 70.13 3.88
CA SER A 2 9.36 69.18 4.09
C SER A 2 9.77 67.81 3.53
N ASN A 3 9.59 66.75 4.30
CA ASN A 3 9.93 65.39 3.90
C ASN A 3 8.99 64.88 2.80
N SER A 4 9.50 64.02 1.92
CA SER A 4 8.68 63.31 0.93
C SER A 4 7.95 62.14 1.57
N THR A 5 6.72 61.89 1.14
CA THR A 5 5.91 60.75 1.61
C THR A 5 6.06 59.61 0.60
N LEU A 6 6.49 58.42 1.05
CA LEU A 6 6.51 57.24 0.17
C LEU A 6 5.07 56.88 -0.22
N GLY A 7 4.85 56.66 -1.52
CA GLY A 7 3.57 56.19 -2.04
C GLY A 7 3.22 54.79 -1.53
N ASN A 8 1.94 54.44 -1.63
CA ASN A 8 1.36 53.20 -1.10
C ASN A 8 2.09 51.94 -1.60
N ASP A 9 2.34 51.01 -0.69
CA ASP A 9 2.84 49.67 -1.03
C ASP A 9 1.73 48.88 -1.74
N THR A 10 1.97 48.47 -2.97
CA THR A 10 1.00 47.70 -3.75
C THR A 10 1.32 46.23 -3.58
N LEU A 11 0.59 45.56 -2.69
CA LEU A 11 0.71 44.13 -2.47
C LEU A 11 0.14 43.36 -3.66
N HIS A 12 0.97 42.55 -4.30
CA HIS A 12 0.54 41.56 -5.30
C HIS A 12 0.62 40.16 -4.69
N THR A 13 -0.53 39.53 -4.47
CA THR A 13 -0.61 38.14 -4.05
C THR A 13 -0.68 37.23 -5.28
N PHE A 14 0.36 36.42 -5.47
CA PHE A 14 0.34 35.32 -6.45
C PHE A 14 0.09 34.02 -5.70
N THR A 15 -1.05 33.38 -5.96
CA THR A 15 -1.33 32.03 -5.46
C THR A 15 -0.75 31.03 -6.45
N ILE A 16 0.30 30.32 -6.05
CA ILE A 16 0.70 29.09 -6.73
C ILE A 16 -0.17 27.99 -6.11
N ASN A 17 -1.14 27.51 -6.89
CA ASN A 17 -1.86 26.30 -6.52
C ASN A 17 -0.88 25.14 -6.72
N ASP A 18 -0.42 24.56 -5.63
CA ASP A 18 0.25 23.28 -5.68
C ASP A 18 -0.81 22.24 -6.11
N ASN A 19 -0.59 21.58 -7.25
CA ASN A 19 -1.51 20.56 -7.79
C ASN A 19 -1.35 19.21 -7.05
N ASP A 20 -0.56 19.19 -6.00
CA ASP A 20 -0.36 18.05 -5.15
C ASP A 20 -1.58 17.93 -4.24
N ASN A 21 -2.42 16.92 -4.52
CA ASN A 21 -3.57 16.55 -3.71
C ASN A 21 -3.22 16.61 -2.20
N ALA A 22 -3.87 17.51 -1.48
CA ALA A 22 -3.61 17.77 -0.07
C ALA A 22 -4.17 16.64 0.80
N GLY A 23 -3.46 15.51 0.88
CA GLY A 23 -3.91 14.41 1.71
C GLY A 23 -3.28 13.08 1.35
N TYR A 24 -2.00 12.91 1.67
CA TYR A 24 -1.41 11.57 1.60
C TYR A 24 -1.97 10.72 2.75
N SER A 25 -2.97 9.92 2.45
CA SER A 25 -3.60 8.98 3.40
C SER A 25 -2.90 7.61 3.37
N GLY A 26 -2.19 7.33 2.27
CA GLY A 26 -1.39 6.14 2.10
C GLY A 26 -0.10 6.19 2.91
N PRO A 27 0.42 5.02 3.32
CA PRO A 27 1.63 4.92 4.12
C PRO A 27 2.85 5.56 3.45
N GLY A 28 3.69 6.22 4.24
CA GLY A 28 4.91 6.88 3.74
C GLY A 28 4.67 8.09 2.85
N GLY A 29 3.44 8.62 2.80
CA GLY A 29 3.11 9.78 1.96
C GLY A 29 2.98 9.45 0.48
N VAL A 30 2.93 8.17 0.11
CA VAL A 30 3.03 7.71 -1.28
C VAL A 30 1.71 7.79 -2.06
N GLY A 31 0.66 8.36 -1.47
CA GLY A 31 -0.62 8.45 -2.17
C GLY A 31 -1.84 8.65 -1.30
N ASP A 32 -2.98 8.68 -1.97
CA ASP A 32 -4.32 8.79 -1.42
C ASP A 32 -5.23 7.73 -2.06
N SER A 33 -6.54 7.84 -1.82
CA SER A 33 -7.52 6.92 -2.40
C SER A 33 -7.54 6.88 -3.92
N ASP A 34 -7.01 7.90 -4.62
CA ASP A 34 -7.09 8.00 -6.08
C ASP A 34 -5.91 7.32 -6.79
N ASN A 35 -4.73 7.34 -6.19
CA ASN A 35 -3.51 6.79 -6.80
C ASN A 35 -2.96 5.53 -6.12
N ASN A 36 -3.25 5.29 -4.84
CA ASN A 36 -2.82 4.11 -4.09
C ASN A 36 -4.04 3.32 -3.64
N LYS A 37 -4.53 2.43 -4.51
CA LYS A 37 -5.78 1.68 -4.29
C LYS A 37 -5.67 0.54 -3.29
N LEU A 38 -4.48 -0.01 -3.10
CA LEU A 38 -4.27 -1.17 -2.24
C LEU A 38 -2.89 -1.11 -1.63
N TRP A 39 -2.83 -1.24 -0.31
CA TRP A 39 -1.56 -1.37 0.38
C TRP A 39 -1.66 -2.46 1.44
N ILE A 40 -0.90 -3.53 1.25
CA ILE A 40 -0.87 -4.68 2.13
C ILE A 40 0.57 -5.04 2.47
N ARG A 41 0.84 -5.39 3.74
CA ARG A 41 2.18 -5.73 4.22
C ARG A 41 2.15 -7.00 5.06
N ALA A 42 3.10 -7.90 4.82
CA ALA A 42 3.05 -9.25 5.40
C ALA A 42 3.23 -9.18 6.92
N GLU A 43 4.02 -8.22 7.40
CA GLU A 43 4.24 -7.96 8.83
C GLU A 43 2.96 -7.60 9.59
N ASP A 44 1.91 -7.12 8.92
CA ASP A 44 0.63 -6.76 9.55
C ASP A 44 -0.22 -8.00 9.91
N LEU A 45 0.11 -9.18 9.38
CA LEU A 45 -0.70 -10.39 9.53
C LEU A 45 -0.56 -11.08 10.90
N GLY A 46 0.60 -10.94 11.57
CA GLY A 46 0.84 -11.55 12.89
C GLY A 46 0.66 -13.07 12.95
N LEU A 47 0.79 -13.76 11.81
CA LEU A 47 0.61 -15.21 11.68
C LEU A 47 1.89 -15.99 12.00
N SER A 48 1.76 -17.31 12.20
CA SER A 48 2.90 -18.23 12.33
C SER A 48 3.33 -18.78 10.97
N ASN A 49 4.56 -19.29 10.90
CA ASN A 49 5.10 -19.83 9.66
C ASN A 49 4.25 -20.98 9.10
N ASN A 50 3.92 -20.92 7.82
CA ASN A 50 3.01 -21.78 7.06
C ASN A 50 1.51 -21.62 7.36
N ASP A 51 1.09 -20.66 8.19
CA ASP A 51 -0.33 -20.41 8.40
C ASP A 51 -0.98 -19.91 7.09
N PRO A 52 -2.22 -20.33 6.81
CA PRO A 52 -2.96 -19.83 5.67
C PRO A 52 -3.38 -18.37 5.88
N VAL A 53 -3.21 -17.54 4.86
CA VAL A 53 -3.69 -16.15 4.88
C VAL A 53 -5.14 -16.13 4.39
N THR A 54 -6.08 -16.08 5.34
CA THR A 54 -7.53 -16.09 5.07
C THR A 54 -8.06 -14.70 4.73
N SER A 55 -7.52 -13.67 5.38
CA SER A 55 -7.86 -12.26 5.21
C SER A 55 -6.62 -11.39 5.37
N TRP A 56 -6.59 -10.28 4.66
CA TRP A 56 -5.53 -9.28 4.78
C TRP A 56 -6.14 -7.89 4.70
N ILE A 57 -6.02 -7.15 5.79
CA ILE A 57 -6.58 -5.80 5.90
C ILE A 57 -5.79 -4.86 4.99
N ASP A 58 -6.49 -4.01 4.26
CA ASP A 58 -5.93 -2.95 3.43
C ASP A 58 -5.54 -1.75 4.29
N THR A 59 -4.23 -1.53 4.40
CA THR A 59 -3.64 -0.42 5.18
C THR A 59 -3.66 0.90 4.39
N SER A 60 -4.10 0.93 3.13
CA SER A 60 -4.23 2.18 2.36
C SER A 60 -5.38 3.07 2.83
N GLY A 61 -6.35 2.51 3.58
CA GLY A 61 -7.56 3.21 4.02
C GLY A 61 -8.72 3.17 3.02
N ASN A 62 -8.57 2.45 1.90
CA ASN A 62 -9.63 2.33 0.88
C ASN A 62 -10.62 1.20 1.13
N GLY A 63 -10.33 0.32 2.10
CA GLY A 63 -11.19 -0.81 2.43
C GLY A 63 -11.17 -1.91 1.38
N ASN A 64 -10.11 -2.00 0.57
CA ASN A 64 -9.93 -3.07 -0.40
C ASN A 64 -9.32 -4.32 0.25
N ASP A 65 -9.93 -4.77 1.35
CA ASP A 65 -9.47 -5.92 2.12
C ASP A 65 -9.45 -7.19 1.27
N PHE A 66 -8.38 -7.96 1.37
CA PHE A 66 -8.30 -9.27 0.75
C PHE A 66 -9.03 -10.31 1.59
N SER A 67 -9.79 -11.20 0.95
CA SER A 67 -10.34 -12.40 1.59
C SER A 67 -10.34 -13.59 0.63
N GLN A 68 -9.97 -14.76 1.14
CA GLN A 68 -10.03 -16.02 0.40
C GLN A 68 -10.60 -17.12 1.30
N SER A 69 -11.86 -17.48 1.09
CA SER A 69 -12.54 -18.50 1.88
C SER A 69 -12.16 -19.93 1.46
N THR A 70 -11.67 -20.11 0.23
CA THR A 70 -11.31 -21.43 -0.29
C THR A 70 -9.91 -21.81 0.21
N GLY A 71 -9.84 -22.73 1.17
CA GLY A 71 -8.58 -23.14 1.82
C GLY A 71 -7.46 -23.52 0.84
N SER A 72 -7.79 -24.21 -0.26
CA SER A 72 -6.79 -24.61 -1.27
C SER A 72 -6.26 -23.46 -2.12
N LEU A 73 -6.90 -22.28 -2.08
CA LEU A 73 -6.48 -21.07 -2.78
C LEU A 73 -5.88 -20.03 -1.82
N GLN A 74 -5.85 -20.32 -0.51
CA GLN A 74 -5.23 -19.44 0.47
C GLN A 74 -3.71 -19.48 0.29
N PRO A 75 -3.04 -18.33 0.16
CA PRO A 75 -1.59 -18.30 0.16
C PRO A 75 -1.07 -18.59 1.57
N SER A 76 0.21 -18.96 1.67
CA SER A 76 0.85 -19.29 2.94
C SER A 76 1.69 -18.12 3.45
N PHE A 77 1.63 -17.89 4.76
CA PHE A 77 2.50 -16.94 5.44
C PHE A 77 3.86 -17.57 5.71
N GLN A 78 4.94 -16.94 5.26
CA GLN A 78 6.30 -17.43 5.42
C GLN A 78 7.11 -16.40 6.21
N THR A 79 7.70 -16.82 7.33
CA THR A 79 8.55 -15.96 8.17
C THR A 79 9.97 -15.89 7.60
N SER A 80 10.68 -14.78 7.84
CA SER A 80 12.12 -14.64 7.57
C SER A 80 12.55 -14.88 6.11
N GLN A 81 11.76 -14.45 5.13
CA GLN A 81 12.03 -14.70 3.71
C GLN A 81 12.96 -13.64 3.09
N LEU A 82 12.77 -12.37 3.42
CA LEU A 82 13.51 -11.24 2.83
C LEU A 82 14.07 -10.36 3.94
N ASN A 83 15.38 -10.36 4.14
CA ASN A 83 16.03 -9.57 5.20
C ASN A 83 15.35 -9.74 6.58
N SER A 84 14.98 -10.98 6.93
CA SER A 84 14.22 -11.34 8.15
C SER A 84 12.76 -10.87 8.20
N PHE A 85 12.24 -10.23 7.15
CA PHE A 85 10.81 -9.92 7.04
C PHE A 85 10.01 -11.12 6.52
N PRO A 86 8.74 -11.25 6.94
CA PRO A 86 7.85 -12.26 6.39
C PRO A 86 7.45 -11.95 4.95
N ALA A 87 6.97 -12.96 4.24
CA ALA A 87 6.36 -12.86 2.92
C ALA A 87 5.11 -13.73 2.83
N VAL A 88 4.25 -13.42 1.87
CA VAL A 88 3.08 -14.24 1.53
C VAL A 88 3.35 -14.96 0.22
N CYS A 89 3.33 -16.29 0.24
CA CYS A 89 3.66 -17.13 -0.90
C CYS A 89 2.40 -17.81 -1.46
N TRP A 90 2.19 -17.63 -2.76
CA TRP A 90 1.11 -18.28 -3.51
C TRP A 90 1.62 -19.60 -4.05
N PHE A 91 0.94 -20.69 -3.73
CA PHE A 91 1.19 -21.97 -4.40
C PHE A 91 0.27 -22.08 -5.61
N GLU A 92 0.84 -22.38 -6.77
CA GLU A 92 0.07 -22.87 -7.92
C GLU A 92 -0.41 -24.29 -7.60
N ALA A 93 -1.72 -24.51 -7.60
CA ALA A 93 -2.27 -25.85 -7.49
C ALA A 93 -1.98 -26.64 -8.79
N SER A 94 -1.27 -27.77 -8.63
CA SER A 94 -1.12 -28.90 -9.56
C SER A 94 -0.07 -28.79 -10.69
N ILE A 95 1.11 -29.38 -10.45
CA ILE A 95 1.71 -30.23 -11.48
C ILE A 95 1.13 -31.64 -11.31
N LEU A 96 0.17 -32.03 -12.15
CA LEU A 96 -0.20 -33.44 -12.26
C LEU A 96 1.06 -34.21 -12.70
N PRO A 97 1.50 -35.27 -11.98
CA PRO A 97 2.63 -36.05 -12.44
C PRO A 97 2.32 -36.61 -13.83
N ILE A 98 3.23 -36.40 -14.78
CA ILE A 98 3.15 -37.01 -16.12
C ILE A 98 3.05 -38.52 -15.90
N PRO A 99 1.98 -39.20 -16.33
CA PRO A 99 1.92 -40.65 -16.20
C PRO A 99 3.06 -41.25 -17.02
N ALA A 100 3.95 -41.99 -16.35
CA ALA A 100 4.96 -42.77 -17.02
C ALA A 100 4.26 -43.76 -17.97
N ARG A 101 4.52 -43.62 -19.27
CA ARG A 101 4.05 -44.58 -20.27
C ARG A 101 4.89 -45.84 -20.08
N SER A 102 4.25 -46.94 -19.67
CA SER A 102 4.83 -48.30 -19.69
C SER A 102 5.25 -48.69 -21.09
#